data_AF-A0A821JJL9-F1
#
_entry.id   AF-A0A821JJL9-F1
#
_cell.length_a   1.000
_cell.length_b   1.000
_cell.length_c   1.000
_cell.angle_alpha   90.00
_cell.angle_beta   90.00
_cell.angle_gamma   90.00
#
_symmetry.space_group_name_H-M   'P 1'
#
loop_
_entity.id
_entity.type
_entity.pdbx_description
1 polymer ?
#
loop_
_entity_poly.entity_id
_entity_poly.type
_entity_poly.pdbx_seq_one_letter_code
_entity_poly.pdbx_strand_id
1 'polypeptide(L)'
;MVLMPKSARLDLLLLFRLFAPHGVRCCLSHLLNGNRLRPDLHIENSNRLPMPTSLSTEEARELINDLFSLIDTLRFSPHLDFHNSSLTEEDYQAWTGWSLKQFDLMFGYISDYLRSSSNRPARNAFAIFWIKLKTNL
;
A
#
# COMPACT_ATOMS: atom_id res chain seq x y z
N MET A 1 8.06 27.77 5.13
CA MET A 1 8.47 26.44 4.60
C MET A 1 8.87 25.55 5.76
N VAL A 2 8.53 24.27 5.69
CA VAL A 2 8.83 23.27 6.73
C VAL A 2 9.79 22.22 6.18
N LEU A 3 10.48 21.51 7.07
CA LEU A 3 11.29 20.35 6.67
C LEU A 3 10.37 19.26 6.14
N MET A 4 10.68 18.72 4.97
CA MET A 4 9.82 17.74 4.31
C MET A 4 9.85 16.42 5.11
N PRO A 5 8.69 15.94 5.61
CA PRO A 5 8.60 14.67 6.31
C PRO A 5 9.06 13.49 5.45
N LYS A 6 9.56 12.42 6.07
CA LYS A 6 10.02 11.21 5.35
C LYS A 6 8.93 10.63 4.44
N SER A 7 7.72 10.48 4.95
CA SER A 7 6.50 10.10 4.23
C SER A 7 6.28 10.92 2.96
N ALA A 8 6.32 12.25 3.02
CA ALA A 8 6.19 13.10 1.85
C ALA A 8 7.36 12.93 0.85
N ARG A 9 8.59 12.70 1.32
CA ARG A 9 9.74 12.38 0.45
C ARG A 9 9.55 11.05 -0.28
N LEU A 10 9.01 10.03 0.40
CA LEU A 10 8.67 8.75 -0.19
C LEU A 10 7.51 8.88 -1.21
N ASP A 11 6.49 9.67 -0.89
CA ASP A 11 5.41 9.96 -1.83
C ASP A 11 5.95 10.65 -3.10
N LEU A 12 6.95 11.55 -2.97
CA LEU A 12 7.62 12.20 -4.11
C LEU A 12 8.33 11.18 -5.01
N LEU A 13 9.01 10.22 -4.38
CA LEU A 13 9.72 9.15 -5.07
C LEU A 13 8.75 8.21 -5.79
N LEU A 14 7.67 7.80 -5.14
CA LEU A 14 6.72 6.83 -5.67
C LEU A 14 5.83 7.42 -6.77
N LEU A 15 5.27 8.61 -6.52
CA LEU A 15 4.27 9.21 -7.42
C LEU A 15 4.93 9.95 -8.58
N PHE A 16 6.07 10.60 -8.33
CA PHE A 16 6.70 11.50 -9.30
C PHE A 16 8.09 11.06 -9.74
N ARG A 17 8.61 9.94 -9.21
CA ARG A 17 9.96 9.42 -9.51
C ARG A 17 11.07 10.43 -9.19
N LEU A 18 10.82 11.29 -8.21
CA LEU A 18 11.75 12.32 -7.77
C LEU A 18 12.31 11.96 -6.40
N PHE A 19 13.64 11.88 -6.30
CA PHE A 19 14.31 11.72 -5.02
C PHE A 19 14.49 13.09 -4.34
N ALA A 20 14.24 13.10 -3.04
CA ALA A 20 14.44 14.27 -2.20
C ALA A 20 15.28 13.88 -0.98
N PRO A 21 16.53 14.39 -0.84
CA PRO A 21 17.41 14.03 0.26
C PRO A 21 16.89 14.54 1.61
N HIS A 22 17.51 14.08 2.69
CA HIS A 22 17.18 14.60 4.02
C HIS A 22 17.46 16.11 4.11
N GLY A 23 16.64 16.84 4.87
CA GLY A 23 16.82 18.28 5.08
C GLY A 23 16.18 19.19 4.01
N VAL A 24 15.65 18.63 2.93
CA VAL A 24 14.85 19.39 1.94
C VAL A 24 13.62 20.00 2.59
N ARG A 25 13.24 21.19 2.10
CA ARG A 25 12.08 21.94 2.62
C ARG A 25 10.95 21.94 1.60
N CYS A 26 9.72 22.00 2.08
CA CYS A 26 8.54 22.20 1.25
C CYS A 26 7.59 23.23 1.86
N CYS A 27 6.67 23.70 1.01
CA CYS A 27 5.56 24.54 1.44
C CYS A 27 4.52 23.69 2.17
N LEU A 28 3.96 24.23 3.26
CA LEU A 28 2.88 23.58 4.00
C LEU A 28 1.66 23.30 3.13
N SER A 29 1.41 24.14 2.13
CA SER A 29 0.32 23.98 1.17
C SER A 29 0.38 22.69 0.35
N HIS A 30 1.56 22.08 0.19
CA HIS A 30 1.76 20.84 -0.56
C HIS A 30 1.65 19.58 0.31
N LEU A 31 1.54 19.75 1.64
CA LEU A 31 1.45 18.65 2.58
C LEU A 31 0.00 18.47 3.05
N LEU A 32 -0.54 17.27 2.87
CA LEU A 32 -1.79 16.84 3.48
C LEU A 32 -1.52 16.56 4.96
N ASN A 33 -2.21 17.29 5.84
CA ASN A 33 -2.08 17.21 7.31
C ASN A 33 -0.62 17.29 7.79
N GLY A 34 0.24 18.01 7.06
CA GLY A 34 1.64 18.20 7.41
C GLY A 34 2.54 16.96 7.29
N ASN A 35 2.06 15.84 6.73
CA ASN A 35 2.82 14.58 6.73
C ASN A 35 3.00 13.97 5.33
N ARG A 36 1.95 13.92 4.51
CA ARG A 36 1.98 13.29 3.17
C ARG A 36 1.91 14.33 2.07
N LEU A 37 2.33 14.00 0.85
CA LEU A 37 2.05 14.88 -0.28
C LEU A 37 0.55 14.90 -0.56
N ARG A 38 0.07 16.06 -0.94
CA ARG A 38 -1.30 16.22 -1.43
C ARG A 38 -1.52 15.40 -2.71
N PRO A 39 -2.60 14.62 -2.81
CA PRO A 39 -2.86 13.77 -3.98
C PRO A 39 -3.19 14.57 -5.25
N ASP A 40 -3.67 15.81 -5.09
CA ASP A 40 -3.97 16.76 -6.16
C ASP A 40 -2.74 17.58 -6.62
N LEU A 41 -1.55 17.28 -6.08
CA LEU A 41 -0.33 18.00 -6.43
C LEU A 41 0.09 17.68 -7.87
N HIS A 42 0.09 18.71 -8.72
CA HIS A 42 0.67 18.62 -10.05
C HIS A 42 2.12 19.13 -10.04
N ILE A 43 3.08 18.28 -10.41
CA ILE A 43 4.49 18.67 -10.54
C ILE A 43 4.79 18.89 -12.01
N GLU A 44 4.90 20.15 -12.42
CA GLU A 44 5.37 20.51 -13.76
C GLU A 44 6.89 20.38 -13.85
N ASN A 45 7.36 19.44 -14.67
CA ASN A 45 8.79 19.20 -14.95
C ASN A 45 9.27 19.86 -16.25
N SER A 46 8.41 20.59 -16.96
CA SER A 46 8.64 21.13 -18.31
C SER A 46 9.75 22.19 -18.40
N ASN A 47 10.05 22.90 -17.30
CA ASN A 47 10.99 24.02 -17.29
C ASN A 47 12.30 23.76 -16.53
N ARG A 48 12.61 22.50 -16.20
CA ARG A 48 13.86 22.18 -15.50
C ARG A 48 14.98 21.98 -16.52
N LEU A 49 16.01 22.83 -16.43
CA LEU A 49 17.30 22.55 -17.07
C LEU A 49 17.80 21.17 -16.60
N PRO A 50 18.39 20.35 -17.49
CA PRO A 50 18.96 19.07 -17.08
C PRO A 50 20.10 19.35 -16.10
N MET A 51 19.82 19.24 -14.81
CA MET A 51 20.85 19.24 -13.78
C MET A 51 21.58 17.91 -13.83
N PRO A 52 22.91 17.89 -13.67
CA PRO A 52 23.65 16.65 -13.51
C PRO A 52 23.11 15.92 -12.27
N THR A 53 22.41 14.81 -12.51
CA THR A 53 21.87 13.94 -11.46
C THR A 53 22.96 13.00 -11.00
N SER A 54 23.85 13.46 -10.14
CA SER A 54 24.74 12.58 -9.37
C SER A 54 24.24 12.53 -7.93
N LEU A 55 23.84 11.34 -7.48
CA LEU A 55 23.65 11.09 -6.06
C LEU A 55 25.03 10.89 -5.43
N SER A 56 25.25 11.48 -4.27
CA SER A 56 26.38 11.07 -3.41
C SER A 56 26.21 9.62 -2.96
N THR A 57 27.30 8.99 -2.54
CA THR A 57 27.28 7.62 -2.02
C THR A 57 26.31 7.48 -0.83
N GLU A 58 26.25 8.49 0.02
CA GLU A 58 25.35 8.58 1.17
C GLU A 58 23.88 8.67 0.74
N GLU A 59 23.56 9.54 -0.22
CA GLU A 59 22.20 9.68 -0.75
C GLU A 59 21.74 8.42 -1.50
N ALA A 60 22.63 7.77 -2.25
CA ALA A 60 22.34 6.51 -2.90
C ALA A 60 22.04 5.41 -1.88
N ARG A 61 22.81 5.33 -0.79
CA ARG A 61 22.58 4.39 0.31
C ARG A 61 21.24 4.67 1.01
N GLU A 62 20.91 5.94 1.27
CA GLU A 62 19.62 6.32 1.83
C GLU A 62 18.46 5.90 0.93
N LEU A 63 18.55 6.19 -0.37
CA LEU A 63 17.54 5.79 -1.35
C LEU A 63 17.33 4.27 -1.37
N ILE A 64 18.41 3.50 -1.39
CA ILE A 64 18.34 2.03 -1.38
C ILE A 64 17.66 1.52 -0.09
N ASN A 65 18.02 2.07 1.07
CA ASN A 65 17.40 1.71 2.34
C ASN A 65 15.91 2.08 2.39
N ASP A 66 15.55 3.25 1.86
CA ASP A 66 14.16 3.69 1.77
C ASP A 66 13.35 2.75 0.85
N LEU A 67 13.91 2.32 -0.29
CA LEU A 67 13.31 1.33 -1.17
C LEU A 67 13.14 -0.03 -0.49
N PHE A 68 14.14 -0.52 0.24
CA PHE A 68 14.01 -1.76 1.02
C PHE A 68 12.90 -1.65 2.07
N SER A 69 12.84 -0.54 2.81
CA SER A 69 11.79 -0.33 3.82
C SER A 69 10.39 -0.30 3.20
N LEU A 70 10.25 0.28 2.00
CA LEU A 70 9.00 0.25 1.25
C LEU A 70 8.64 -1.15 0.79
N ILE A 71 9.60 -1.93 0.27
CA ILE A 71 9.39 -3.31 -0.13
C ILE A 71 8.96 -4.17 1.05
N ASP A 72 9.59 -4.00 2.21
CA ASP A 72 9.20 -4.70 3.43
C ASP A 72 7.78 -4.31 3.83
N THR A 73 7.47 -3.01 3.84
CA THR A 73 6.10 -2.53 4.14
C THR A 73 5.07 -3.08 3.14
N LEU A 74 5.43 -3.21 1.85
CA LEU A 74 4.57 -3.78 0.82
C LEU A 74 4.46 -5.31 0.91
N ARG A 75 5.49 -6.01 1.37
CA ARG A 75 5.42 -7.44 1.69
C ARG A 75 4.46 -7.71 2.85
N PHE A 76 4.35 -6.75 3.77
CA PHE A 76 3.37 -6.75 4.85
C PHE A 76 2.09 -5.97 4.52
N SER A 77 1.96 -5.44 3.30
CA SER A 77 0.69 -4.88 2.82
C SER A 77 -0.33 -6.00 2.97
N PRO A 78 -1.52 -5.72 3.51
CA PRO A 78 -2.49 -6.76 3.77
C PRO A 78 -2.87 -7.40 2.44
N HIS A 79 -2.27 -8.57 2.18
CA HIS A 79 -2.99 -9.57 1.42
C HIS A 79 -4.32 -9.72 2.15
N LEU A 80 -5.42 -9.63 1.40
CA LEU A 80 -6.76 -9.88 1.93
C LEU A 80 -6.74 -11.21 2.66
N ASP A 81 -6.65 -11.12 3.98
CA ASP A 81 -6.42 -12.25 4.86
C ASP A 81 -7.67 -12.45 5.70
N PHE A 82 -8.53 -13.31 5.18
CA PHE A 82 -9.74 -13.76 5.85
C PHE A 82 -9.44 -14.80 6.92
N HIS A 83 -8.18 -15.16 7.19
CA HIS A 83 -7.82 -16.03 8.29
C HIS A 83 -7.54 -15.22 9.56
N ASN A 84 -6.78 -14.13 9.42
CA ASN A 84 -6.48 -13.23 10.54
C ASN A 84 -7.62 -12.24 10.79
N SER A 85 -7.90 -11.97 12.06
CA SER A 85 -9.04 -11.19 12.55
C SER A 85 -8.91 -9.67 12.35
N SER A 86 -8.15 -9.22 11.36
CA SER A 86 -7.94 -7.79 11.08
C SER A 86 -9.04 -7.15 10.24
N LEU A 87 -9.88 -7.96 9.58
CA LEU A 87 -10.98 -7.51 8.75
C LEU A 87 -12.24 -7.22 9.59
N THR A 88 -12.84 -6.06 9.36
CA THR A 88 -14.07 -5.62 10.01
C THR A 88 -15.31 -6.20 9.33
N GLU A 89 -16.47 -6.14 9.99
CA GLU A 89 -17.76 -6.52 9.39
C GLU A 89 -18.01 -5.81 8.03
N GLU A 90 -17.65 -4.53 7.97
CA GLU A 90 -17.75 -3.70 6.77
C GLU A 90 -16.86 -4.22 5.64
N ASP A 91 -15.65 -4.68 5.95
CA ASP A 91 -14.75 -5.30 4.98
C ASP A 91 -15.35 -6.60 4.42
N TYR A 92 -15.88 -7.47 5.28
CA TYR A 92 -16.55 -8.69 4.83
C TYR A 92 -17.71 -8.38 3.89
N GLN A 93 -18.54 -7.40 4.24
CA GLN A 93 -19.67 -7.00 3.41
C GLN A 93 -19.22 -6.34 2.09
N ALA A 94 -18.18 -5.50 2.11
CA ALA A 94 -17.64 -4.87 0.92
C ALA A 94 -17.06 -5.90 -0.07
N TRP A 95 -16.23 -6.81 0.42
CA TRP A 95 -15.54 -7.78 -0.44
C TRP A 95 -16.43 -8.95 -0.86
N THR A 96 -17.16 -9.53 0.09
CA THR A 96 -17.95 -10.75 -0.16
C THR A 96 -19.44 -10.47 -0.39
N GLY A 97 -19.96 -9.34 0.08
CA GLY A 97 -21.41 -9.10 0.11
C GLY A 97 -22.12 -9.81 1.26
N TRP A 98 -21.38 -10.49 2.14
CA TRP A 98 -21.91 -11.19 3.30
C TRP A 98 -21.44 -10.55 4.59
N SER A 99 -22.27 -10.70 5.63
CA SER A 99 -21.83 -10.50 7.01
C SER A 99 -20.76 -11.53 7.40
N LEU A 100 -19.96 -11.23 8.43
CA LEU A 100 -18.98 -12.16 8.99
C LEU A 100 -19.64 -13.49 9.38
N LYS A 101 -20.83 -13.41 10.01
CA LYS A 101 -21.61 -14.59 10.41
C LYS A 101 -22.05 -15.45 9.23
N GLN A 102 -22.53 -14.82 8.15
CA GLN A 102 -22.91 -15.54 6.93
C GLN A 102 -21.71 -16.20 6.29
N PHE A 103 -20.59 -15.48 6.23
CA PHE A 103 -19.34 -16.01 5.70
C PHE A 103 -18.86 -17.23 6.49
N ASP A 104 -18.87 -17.16 7.82
CA ASP A 104 -18.44 -18.26 8.69
C ASP A 104 -19.37 -19.47 8.60
N LEU A 105 -20.67 -19.24 8.53
CA LEU A 105 -21.66 -20.30 8.34
C LEU A 105 -21.46 -21.01 7.00
N MET A 106 -21.26 -20.25 5.91
CA MET A 106 -21.00 -20.82 4.59
C MET A 106 -19.66 -21.54 4.54
N PHE A 107 -18.61 -20.98 5.16
CA PHE A 107 -17.31 -21.61 5.25
C PHE A 107 -17.38 -22.94 6.03
N GLY A 108 -18.16 -23.01 7.11
CA GLY A 108 -18.36 -24.23 7.89
C GLY A 108 -18.99 -25.40 7.12
N TYR A 109 -19.79 -25.13 6.08
CA TYR A 109 -20.34 -26.20 5.23
C TYR A 109 -19.34 -26.79 4.24
N ILE A 110 -18.31 -26.03 3.88
CA ILE A 110 -17.40 -26.38 2.78
C ILE A 110 -15.96 -26.61 3.25
N SER A 111 -15.63 -26.26 4.50
CA SER A 111 -14.27 -26.29 5.05
C SER A 111 -13.61 -27.65 4.86
N ASP A 112 -14.38 -28.72 5.04
CA ASP A 112 -13.89 -30.10 4.98
C ASP A 112 -13.52 -30.53 3.56
N TYR A 113 -14.04 -29.84 2.55
CA TYR A 113 -13.74 -30.08 1.14
C TYR A 113 -12.62 -29.19 0.60
N LEU A 114 -12.20 -28.18 1.38
CA LEU A 114 -11.17 -27.23 0.99
C LEU A 114 -9.80 -27.64 1.54
N ARG A 115 -8.81 -27.72 0.66
CA ARG A 115 -7.42 -27.97 1.08
C ARG A 115 -6.70 -26.65 1.32
N SER A 116 -6.10 -26.51 2.49
CA SER A 116 -5.13 -25.45 2.76
C SER A 116 -3.82 -25.74 2.04
N SER A 117 -3.15 -24.70 1.53
CA SER A 117 -1.76 -24.76 1.05
C SER A 117 -0.85 -23.90 1.91
N SER A 118 0.46 -24.04 1.77
CA SER A 118 1.46 -23.28 2.55
C SER A 118 1.28 -21.77 2.44
N ASN A 119 0.72 -21.28 1.33
CA ASN A 119 0.58 -19.86 1.03
C ASN A 119 -0.90 -19.41 1.01
N ARG A 120 -1.85 -20.30 1.26
CA ARG A 120 -3.29 -19.98 1.20
C ARG A 120 -4.11 -20.86 2.15
N PRO A 121 -4.55 -20.31 3.30
CA PRO A 121 -5.55 -20.95 4.14
C PRO A 121 -6.85 -21.20 3.37
N ALA A 122 -7.55 -22.29 3.70
CA ALA A 122 -8.85 -22.63 3.11
C ALA A 122 -9.86 -21.47 3.18
N ARG A 123 -9.88 -20.71 4.28
CA ARG A 123 -10.75 -19.54 4.48
C ARG A 123 -10.48 -18.43 3.45
N ASN A 124 -9.21 -18.17 3.14
CA ASN A 124 -8.82 -17.20 2.12
C ASN A 124 -9.12 -17.71 0.71
N ALA A 125 -8.94 -19.01 0.46
CA ALA A 125 -9.32 -19.61 -0.82
C ALA A 125 -10.82 -19.45 -1.09
N PHE A 126 -11.65 -19.69 -0.07
CA PHE A 126 -13.09 -19.48 -0.17
C PHE A 126 -13.45 -18.01 -0.44
N ALA A 127 -12.86 -17.09 0.32
CA ALA A 127 -13.10 -15.67 0.12
C ALA A 127 -12.72 -15.21 -1.30
N ILE A 128 -11.55 -15.63 -1.80
CA ILE A 128 -11.11 -15.29 -3.16
C ILE A 128 -12.07 -15.85 -4.20
N PHE A 129 -12.52 -17.10 -4.05
CA PHE A 129 -13.51 -17.71 -4.93
C PHE A 129 -14.80 -16.89 -4.96
N TRP A 130 -15.30 -16.48 -3.80
CA TRP A 130 -16.54 -15.72 -3.71
C TRP A 130 -16.40 -14.29 -4.25
N ILE A 131 -15.29 -13.61 -3.97
CA ILE A 131 -14.98 -12.30 -4.56
C ILE A 131 -14.97 -12.39 -6.08
N LYS A 132 -14.31 -13.41 -6.65
CA LYS A 132 -14.30 -13.67 -8.10
C LYS A 132 -15.71 -13.86 -8.66
N LEU A 133 -16.53 -14.65 -7.98
CA LEU A 133 -17.92 -14.88 -8.36
C LEU A 133 -18.75 -13.59 -8.33
N LYS A 134 -18.59 -12.77 -7.29
CA LYS A 134 -19.27 -11.47 -7.14
C LYS A 134 -18.81 -10.44 -8.17
N THR A 135 -17.51 -10.39 -8.44
CA THR A 135 -16.89 -9.38 -9.33
C THR A 135 -16.84 -9.81 -10.80
N ASN A 136 -17.23 -11.06 -11.09
CA ASN A 136 -17.17 -11.66 -12.42
C ASN A 136 -15.73 -11.68 -13.01
N LEU A 137 -14.73 -12.04 -12.19
CA LEU A 137 -13.29 -12.05 -12.49
C LEU A 137 -12.63 -13.45 -12.46
#